data_AF-L0EDS4-F1
#
_entry.id   AF-L0EDS4-F1
#
_cell.length_a   1.000
_cell.length_b   1.000
_cell.length_c   1.000
_cell.angle_alpha   90.00
_cell.angle_beta   90.00
_cell.angle_gamma   90.00
#
_symmetry.space_group_name_H-M   'P 1'
#
loop_
_entity.id
_entity.type
_entity.pdbx_description
1 polymer ?
#
loop_
_entity_poly.entity_id
_entity_poly.type
_entity_poly.pdbx_seq_one_letter_code
_entity_poly.pdbx_strand_id
1 'polypeptide(L)'
;MKFDNPEDIIQLTPLWKGERFPNGRPKVPDNILERMRKITLEEAWAPLWMNGYKFQFEGDFKIVHPDKIMVGRAVTAVMVPLRPDLHETLLNYGHEQEGRRGFFNQWVIDQLVEDDVVVVDMFDKVFQGTYIGGNLGTAIATRTKRGGAVIWGGIRDLQQVVNIEGINVYYRGIDPTPIGDVTMVGMNVPTRIGKAICMPGDVVVGTPAGVIFVPPHLAEETVVRAEKSQVRDIFGFVRLREKVYTTAQIDSEWSFEMWEDFMRWFESDPAAAEYRHLNWDKELEQARARRDEGPSSSVRM
;
A
#
# COMPACT_ATOMS: atom_id res chain seq x y z
N MET A 1 -27.09 -7.28 4.59
CA MET A 1 -25.76 -7.08 5.17
C MET A 1 -25.08 -8.43 5.17
N LYS A 2 -23.95 -8.56 4.48
CA LYS A 2 -23.18 -9.80 4.34
C LYS A 2 -21.71 -9.42 4.53
N PHE A 3 -20.97 -10.15 5.36
CA PHE A 3 -19.54 -9.89 5.49
C PHE A 3 -18.83 -10.38 4.24
N ASP A 4 -17.86 -9.62 3.74
CA ASP A 4 -17.09 -10.00 2.55
C ASP A 4 -17.99 -10.20 1.31
N ASN A 5 -18.90 -9.24 1.06
CA ASN A 5 -19.87 -9.32 -0.03
C ASN A 5 -19.25 -8.95 -1.39
N PRO A 6 -19.18 -9.87 -2.37
CA PRO A 6 -18.55 -9.60 -3.66
C PRO A 6 -19.21 -8.50 -4.48
N GLU A 7 -20.54 -8.40 -4.41
CA GLU A 7 -21.32 -7.40 -5.16
C GLU A 7 -20.95 -5.98 -4.72
N ASP A 8 -20.89 -5.75 -3.40
CA ASP A 8 -20.51 -4.46 -2.82
C ASP A 8 -19.05 -4.11 -3.17
N ILE A 9 -18.13 -5.07 -3.08
CA ILE A 9 -16.71 -4.85 -3.36
C ILE A 9 -16.50 -4.47 -4.84
N ILE A 10 -17.19 -5.16 -5.77
CA ILE A 10 -17.14 -4.83 -7.21
C ILE A 10 -17.74 -3.45 -7.47
N GLN A 11 -18.88 -3.14 -6.85
CA GLN A 11 -19.54 -1.83 -6.97
C GLN A 11 -18.63 -0.69 -6.49
N LEU A 12 -17.91 -0.88 -5.39
CA LEU A 12 -17.03 0.12 -4.77
C LEU A 12 -15.70 0.30 -5.50
N THR A 13 -15.27 -0.67 -6.32
CA THR A 13 -13.99 -0.64 -7.03
C THR A 13 -14.17 -0.69 -8.56
N PRO A 14 -14.99 0.18 -9.18
CA PRO A 14 -15.40 0.05 -10.58
C PRO A 14 -14.26 0.34 -11.57
N LEU A 15 -13.23 1.09 -11.13
CA LEU A 15 -12.07 1.44 -11.95
C LEU A 15 -11.11 0.26 -12.15
N TRP A 16 -11.14 -0.74 -11.26
CA TRP A 16 -10.33 -1.95 -11.44
C TRP A 16 -10.93 -2.86 -12.51
N LYS A 17 -10.14 -3.12 -13.57
CA LYS A 17 -10.53 -3.96 -14.72
C LYS A 17 -9.73 -5.27 -14.82
N GLY A 18 -8.76 -5.49 -13.92
CA GLY A 18 -7.93 -6.69 -13.91
C GLY A 18 -8.59 -7.88 -13.18
N GLU A 19 -7.78 -8.91 -12.91
CA GLU A 19 -8.21 -10.10 -12.18
C GLU A 19 -8.73 -9.74 -10.77
N ARG A 20 -9.69 -10.51 -10.26
CA ARG A 20 -10.26 -10.36 -8.92
C ARG A 20 -10.18 -11.69 -8.19
N PHE A 21 -10.07 -11.63 -6.87
CA PHE A 21 -10.30 -12.79 -6.02
C PHE A 21 -11.76 -13.24 -6.08
N PRO A 22 -12.08 -14.48 -5.65
CA PRO A 22 -13.47 -14.98 -5.64
C PRO A 22 -14.45 -14.09 -4.86
N ASN A 23 -13.97 -13.36 -3.85
CA ASN A 23 -14.76 -12.40 -3.09
C ASN A 23 -14.92 -11.03 -3.77
N GLY A 24 -14.51 -10.88 -5.04
CA GLY A 24 -14.65 -9.62 -5.79
C GLY A 24 -13.54 -8.60 -5.55
N ARG A 25 -12.65 -8.81 -4.57
CA ARG A 25 -11.53 -7.90 -4.29
C ARG A 25 -10.56 -7.79 -5.47
N PRO A 26 -10.11 -6.58 -5.84
CA PRO A 26 -9.03 -6.40 -6.82
C PRO A 26 -7.79 -7.24 -6.51
N LYS A 27 -7.28 -7.98 -7.50
CA LYS A 27 -6.06 -8.78 -7.39
C LYS A 27 -4.96 -8.14 -8.22
N VAL A 28 -4.34 -7.09 -7.67
CA VAL A 28 -3.16 -6.46 -8.28
C VAL A 28 -2.09 -7.54 -8.51
N PRO A 29 -1.48 -7.69 -9.69
CA PRO A 29 -0.48 -8.72 -9.97
C PRO A 29 0.73 -8.77 -9.01
N ASP A 30 1.28 -9.96 -8.76
CA ASP A 30 2.42 -10.16 -7.85
C ASP A 30 3.67 -9.39 -8.30
N ASN A 31 3.92 -9.33 -9.62
CA ASN A 31 5.07 -8.58 -10.15
C ASN A 31 5.00 -7.07 -9.84
N ILE A 32 3.81 -6.49 -9.74
CA ILE A 32 3.63 -5.09 -9.32
C ILE A 32 3.96 -4.95 -7.84
N LEU A 33 3.52 -5.90 -6.99
CA LEU A 33 3.88 -5.87 -5.57
C LEU A 33 5.40 -5.99 -5.36
N GLU A 34 6.08 -6.89 -6.09
CA GLU A 34 7.53 -7.03 -6.00
C GLU A 34 8.27 -5.74 -6.36
N ARG A 35 7.82 -5.06 -7.43
CA ARG A 35 8.39 -3.77 -7.83
C ARG A 35 8.10 -2.69 -6.79
N MET A 36 6.90 -2.66 -6.21
CA MET A 36 6.53 -1.72 -5.13
C MET A 36 7.31 -1.94 -3.84
N ARG A 37 7.87 -3.13 -3.58
CA ARG A 37 8.75 -3.35 -2.42
C ARG A 37 10.07 -2.55 -2.52
N LYS A 38 10.41 -2.04 -3.71
CA LYS A 38 11.63 -1.28 -3.97
C LYS A 38 11.42 0.25 -3.98
N ILE A 39 10.21 0.73 -3.78
CA ILE A 39 9.91 2.17 -3.86
C ILE A 39 9.82 2.79 -2.47
N THR A 40 10.14 4.07 -2.40
CA THR A 40 10.01 4.92 -1.22
C THR A 40 8.57 5.43 -1.05
N LEU A 41 8.28 6.02 0.11
CA LEU A 41 6.99 6.64 0.39
C LEU A 41 6.72 7.79 -0.59
N GLU A 42 7.72 8.64 -0.83
CA GLU A 42 7.62 9.83 -1.67
C GLU A 42 7.34 9.46 -3.14
N GLU A 43 8.00 8.41 -3.62
CA GLU A 43 7.77 7.84 -4.95
C GLU A 43 6.36 7.25 -5.10
N ALA A 44 5.79 6.67 -4.04
CA ALA A 44 4.40 6.22 -4.02
C ALA A 44 3.42 7.41 -3.92
N TRP A 45 3.77 8.45 -3.19
CA TRP A 45 2.92 9.60 -2.91
C TRP A 45 2.67 10.49 -4.13
N ALA A 46 3.71 10.83 -4.89
CA ALA A 46 3.60 11.80 -5.99
C ALA A 46 2.57 11.39 -7.08
N PRO A 47 2.54 10.13 -7.58
CA PRO A 47 1.51 9.66 -8.52
C PRO A 47 0.09 9.79 -7.98
N LEU A 48 -0.14 9.46 -6.70
CA LEU A 48 -1.46 9.57 -6.07
C LEU A 48 -1.90 11.03 -5.97
N TRP A 49 -1.00 11.91 -5.53
CA TRP A 49 -1.27 13.34 -5.42
C TRP A 49 -1.67 13.96 -6.76
N MET A 50 -0.91 13.66 -7.82
CA MET A 50 -1.19 14.13 -9.18
C MET A 50 -2.55 13.63 -9.72
N ASN A 51 -2.99 12.45 -9.28
CA ASN A 51 -4.30 11.89 -9.64
C ASN A 51 -5.43 12.32 -8.67
N GLY A 52 -5.16 13.26 -7.75
CA GLY A 52 -6.16 13.82 -6.84
C GLY A 52 -6.41 13.02 -5.55
N TYR A 53 -5.63 11.96 -5.30
CA TYR A 53 -5.76 11.10 -4.12
C TYR A 53 -4.96 11.68 -2.94
N LYS A 54 -5.58 12.59 -2.19
CA LYS A 54 -4.93 13.37 -1.12
C LYS A 54 -4.97 12.75 0.28
N PHE A 55 -5.75 11.69 0.48
CA PHE A 55 -6.02 11.09 1.80
C PHE A 55 -5.61 9.61 1.84
N GLN A 56 -4.44 9.30 1.29
CA GLN A 56 -3.96 7.92 1.18
C GLN A 56 -2.85 7.57 2.17
N PHE A 57 -2.35 8.53 2.95
CA PHE A 57 -1.22 8.33 3.86
C PHE A 57 -1.60 8.59 5.32
N GLU A 58 -1.10 7.73 6.21
CA GLU A 58 -1.14 7.90 7.66
C GLU A 58 0.21 7.54 8.29
N GLY A 59 0.71 8.40 9.17
CA GLY A 59 2.05 8.31 9.76
C GLY A 59 2.07 8.09 11.27
N ASP A 60 0.95 8.28 11.96
CA ASP A 60 0.90 8.25 13.43
C ASP A 60 0.83 6.79 13.96
N PHE A 61 1.86 5.99 13.66
CA PHE A 61 1.98 4.57 14.02
C PHE A 61 3.24 4.27 14.85
N LYS A 62 3.13 3.24 15.68
CA LYS A 62 4.25 2.42 16.13
C LYS A 62 4.43 1.25 15.16
N ILE A 63 5.66 0.78 14.99
CA ILE A 63 6.02 -0.24 14.01
C ILE A 63 6.80 -1.36 14.72
N VAL A 64 6.44 -2.61 14.45
CA VAL A 64 7.14 -3.77 15.03
C VAL A 64 8.54 -3.92 14.42
N HIS A 65 8.66 -3.81 13.10
CA HIS A 65 9.92 -3.87 12.38
C HIS A 65 10.14 -2.60 11.54
N PRO A 66 10.66 -1.51 12.12
CA PRO A 66 10.80 -0.23 11.41
C PRO A 66 11.73 -0.32 10.19
N ASP A 67 12.70 -1.22 10.19
CA ASP A 67 13.66 -1.38 9.10
C ASP A 67 13.12 -2.20 7.91
N LYS A 68 11.87 -2.66 7.97
CA LYS A 68 11.25 -3.52 6.94
C LYS A 68 10.13 -2.80 6.19
N ILE A 69 10.24 -2.80 4.86
CA ILE A 69 9.15 -2.40 3.97
C ILE A 69 8.12 -3.53 3.89
N MET A 70 6.85 -3.18 4.09
CA MET A 70 5.72 -4.10 3.96
C MET A 70 4.91 -3.71 2.74
N VAL A 71 4.69 -4.65 1.83
CA VAL A 71 3.80 -4.47 0.68
C VAL A 71 2.80 -5.61 0.63
N GLY A 72 1.54 -5.28 0.36
CA GLY A 72 0.52 -6.30 0.14
C GLY A 72 -0.85 -5.71 -0.19
N ARG A 73 -1.82 -6.59 -0.47
CA ARG A 73 -3.17 -6.20 -0.85
C ARG A 73 -4.04 -6.10 0.39
N ALA A 74 -4.76 -4.99 0.55
CA ALA A 74 -5.56 -4.75 1.73
C ALA A 74 -6.72 -5.76 1.85
N VAL A 75 -6.88 -6.34 3.04
CA VAL A 75 -8.11 -6.99 3.50
C VAL A 75 -8.62 -6.16 4.66
N THR A 76 -9.73 -5.45 4.43
CA THR A 76 -10.15 -4.37 5.34
C THR A 76 -11.22 -4.83 6.33
N ALA A 77 -11.24 -4.24 7.54
CA ALA A 77 -12.34 -4.43 8.48
C ALA A 77 -12.59 -3.18 9.32
N VAL A 78 -13.85 -2.97 9.69
CA VAL A 78 -14.26 -1.83 10.53
C VAL A 78 -14.91 -2.37 11.80
N MET A 79 -14.29 -2.03 12.93
CA MET A 79 -14.87 -2.22 14.25
C MET A 79 -15.52 -0.93 14.72
N VAL A 80 -16.53 -1.07 15.57
CA VAL A 80 -17.17 0.03 16.30
C VAL A 80 -17.29 -0.35 17.77
N PRO A 81 -17.54 0.61 18.68
CA PRO A 81 -17.84 0.30 20.07
C PRO A 81 -18.98 -0.70 20.17
N LEU A 82 -18.86 -1.63 21.12
CA LEU A 82 -19.91 -2.63 21.35
C LEU A 82 -21.24 -1.95 21.71
N ARG A 83 -22.27 -2.36 20.97
CA ARG A 83 -23.67 -2.14 21.30
C ARG A 83 -24.33 -3.52 21.34
N PRO A 84 -24.88 -3.99 22.47
CA PRO A 84 -25.22 -5.41 22.65
C PRO A 84 -26.18 -5.97 21.59
N ASP A 85 -27.25 -5.25 21.25
CA ASP A 85 -28.21 -5.64 20.21
C ASP A 85 -27.55 -5.79 18.82
N LEU A 86 -26.68 -4.86 18.44
CA LEU A 86 -25.92 -4.94 17.19
C LEU A 86 -24.90 -6.09 17.22
N HIS A 87 -24.20 -6.24 18.34
CA HIS A 87 -23.19 -7.29 18.54
C HIS A 87 -23.78 -8.67 18.34
N GLU A 88 -24.83 -9.00 19.10
CA GLU A 88 -25.50 -10.29 19.03
C GLU A 88 -26.06 -10.55 17.63
N THR A 89 -26.68 -9.54 17.00
CA THR A 89 -27.22 -9.66 15.65
C THR A 89 -26.13 -10.05 14.65
N LEU A 90 -24.99 -9.37 14.67
CA LEU A 90 -23.92 -9.58 13.69
C LEU A 90 -23.09 -10.84 13.97
N LEU A 91 -22.91 -11.19 15.24
CA LEU A 91 -22.23 -12.42 15.62
C LEU A 91 -23.06 -13.64 15.21
N ASN A 92 -24.37 -13.64 15.54
CA ASN A 92 -25.29 -14.71 15.15
C ASN A 92 -25.44 -14.79 13.63
N TYR A 93 -25.50 -13.65 12.92
CA TYR A 93 -25.51 -13.67 11.46
C TYR A 93 -24.28 -14.37 10.88
N GLY A 94 -23.07 -14.03 11.36
CA GLY A 94 -21.84 -14.67 10.90
C GLY A 94 -21.79 -16.17 11.21
N HIS A 95 -22.25 -16.60 12.39
CA HIS A 95 -22.26 -18.01 12.79
C HIS A 95 -23.34 -18.84 12.08
N GLU A 96 -24.58 -18.34 12.06
CA GLU A 96 -25.75 -19.12 11.62
C GLU A 96 -26.00 -19.01 10.12
N GLN A 97 -25.74 -17.85 9.51
CA GLN A 97 -26.05 -17.60 8.10
C GLN A 97 -24.82 -17.75 7.19
N GLU A 98 -23.63 -17.41 7.69
CA GLU A 98 -22.37 -17.51 6.94
C GLU A 98 -21.47 -18.68 7.38
N GLY A 99 -21.83 -19.40 8.45
CA GLY A 99 -21.08 -20.56 8.93
C GLY A 99 -19.69 -20.25 9.49
N ARG A 100 -19.42 -18.99 9.85
CA ARG A 100 -18.14 -18.55 10.41
C ARG A 100 -17.94 -19.12 11.81
N ARG A 101 -16.68 -19.32 12.21
CA ARG A 101 -16.31 -19.83 13.53
C ARG A 101 -15.42 -18.83 14.26
N GLY A 102 -15.53 -18.79 15.59
CA GLY A 102 -14.75 -17.89 16.42
C GLY A 102 -15.25 -16.45 16.38
N PHE A 103 -14.37 -15.51 16.68
CA PHE A 103 -14.66 -14.08 16.81
C PHE A 103 -14.33 -13.27 15.55
N PHE A 104 -14.81 -12.04 15.47
CA PHE A 104 -14.72 -11.20 14.27
C PHE A 104 -13.33 -11.07 13.65
N ASN A 105 -12.28 -10.90 14.46
CA ASN A 105 -10.90 -10.79 13.96
C ASN A 105 -10.38 -12.08 13.32
N GLN A 106 -10.79 -13.24 13.83
CA GLN A 106 -10.44 -14.55 13.26
C GLN A 106 -11.08 -14.73 11.87
N TRP A 107 -12.30 -14.24 11.69
CA TRP A 107 -12.99 -14.30 10.39
C TRP A 107 -12.25 -13.55 9.28
N VAL A 108 -11.56 -12.46 9.63
CA VAL A 108 -10.72 -11.70 8.69
C VAL A 108 -9.42 -12.46 8.40
N ILE A 109 -8.74 -12.93 9.46
CA ILE A 109 -7.45 -13.60 9.34
C ILE A 109 -7.57 -14.92 8.56
N ASP A 110 -8.66 -15.66 8.72
CA ASP A 110 -8.84 -16.96 8.07
C ASP A 110 -9.04 -16.87 6.55
N GLN A 111 -9.36 -15.69 6.02
CA GLN A 111 -9.50 -15.47 4.59
C GLN A 111 -8.22 -15.00 3.90
N LEU A 112 -7.17 -14.68 4.67
CA LEU A 112 -5.94 -14.12 4.11
C LEU A 112 -5.26 -15.10 3.18
N VAL A 113 -4.77 -14.57 2.07
CA VAL A 113 -3.89 -15.26 1.14
C VAL A 113 -2.50 -14.62 1.14
N GLU A 114 -1.60 -15.19 0.35
CA GLU A 114 -0.24 -14.69 0.18
C GLU A 114 -0.23 -13.22 -0.23
N ASP A 115 0.70 -12.45 0.37
CA ASP A 115 0.87 -11.01 0.20
C ASP A 115 -0.36 -10.15 0.57
N ASP A 116 -1.28 -10.65 1.42
CA ASP A 116 -2.31 -9.78 2.00
C ASP A 116 -1.81 -8.98 3.20
N VAL A 117 -2.40 -7.81 3.39
CA VAL A 117 -2.23 -6.98 4.59
C VAL A 117 -3.59 -6.75 5.22
N VAL A 118 -3.72 -7.13 6.49
CA VAL A 118 -4.93 -6.85 7.28
C VAL A 118 -4.97 -5.36 7.61
N VAL A 119 -6.04 -4.64 7.27
CA VAL A 119 -6.17 -3.20 7.54
C VAL A 119 -7.44 -2.95 8.34
N VAL A 120 -7.31 -2.53 9.60
CA VAL A 120 -8.44 -2.52 10.55
C VAL A 120 -8.60 -1.16 11.21
N ASP A 121 -9.81 -0.60 11.13
CA ASP A 121 -10.22 0.51 11.98
C ASP A 121 -10.74 -0.04 13.32
N MET A 122 -9.97 0.18 14.39
CA MET A 122 -10.35 -0.12 15.77
C MET A 122 -10.81 1.15 16.49
N PHE A 123 -11.22 2.19 15.76
CA PHE A 123 -11.67 3.48 16.28
C PHE A 123 -10.69 4.10 17.29
N ASP A 124 -9.39 3.90 17.05
CA ASP A 124 -8.26 4.30 17.91
C ASP A 124 -8.30 3.73 19.34
N LYS A 125 -8.96 2.57 19.54
CA LYS A 125 -9.03 1.87 20.84
C LYS A 125 -7.75 1.09 21.10
N VAL A 126 -7.12 1.34 22.25
CA VAL A 126 -5.94 0.58 22.73
C VAL A 126 -6.33 -0.36 23.87
N PHE A 127 -6.88 0.18 24.98
CA PHE A 127 -7.43 -0.63 26.07
C PHE A 127 -8.59 -1.50 25.54
N GLN A 128 -8.49 -2.82 25.66
CA GLN A 128 -9.32 -3.86 25.04
C GLN A 128 -9.45 -3.75 23.51
N GLY A 129 -8.61 -2.94 22.86
CA GLY A 129 -8.57 -2.76 21.42
C GLY A 129 -7.46 -3.57 20.76
N THR A 130 -7.00 -4.64 21.41
CA THR A 130 -5.85 -5.44 20.99
C THR A 130 -6.23 -6.44 19.89
N TYR A 131 -6.20 -6.00 18.63
CA TYR A 131 -6.72 -6.81 17.50
C TYR A 131 -5.91 -8.09 17.25
N ILE A 132 -4.58 -8.00 17.41
CA ILE A 132 -3.66 -9.13 17.30
C ILE A 132 -2.81 -9.31 18.56
N GLY A 133 -2.34 -10.54 18.76
CA GLY A 133 -1.27 -10.93 19.69
C GLY A 133 -0.43 -12.05 19.08
N GLY A 134 0.32 -12.81 19.87
CA GLY A 134 1.26 -13.83 19.34
C GLY A 134 0.62 -14.86 18.40
N ASN A 135 -0.52 -15.43 18.79
CA ASN A 135 -1.22 -16.44 17.98
C ASN A 135 -1.73 -15.88 16.65
N LEU A 136 -2.41 -14.73 16.69
CA LEU A 136 -3.00 -14.12 15.50
C LEU A 136 -1.94 -13.51 14.58
N GLY A 137 -0.86 -12.95 15.14
CA GLY A 137 0.31 -12.53 14.37
C GLY A 137 0.96 -13.71 13.65
N THR A 138 1.08 -14.86 14.31
CA THR A 138 1.64 -16.09 13.70
C THR A 138 0.75 -16.60 12.57
N ALA A 139 -0.58 -16.56 12.76
CA ALA A 139 -1.53 -16.92 11.71
C ALA A 139 -1.43 -15.99 10.50
N ILE A 140 -1.34 -14.66 10.70
CA ILE A 140 -1.12 -13.70 9.62
C ILE A 140 0.18 -13.99 8.89
N ALA A 141 1.28 -14.21 9.61
CA ALA A 141 2.58 -14.53 9.00
C ALA A 141 2.54 -15.81 8.17
N THR A 142 1.90 -16.86 8.69
CA THR A 142 1.79 -18.15 8.01
C THR A 142 0.99 -18.05 6.71
N ARG A 143 -0.12 -17.29 6.73
CA ARG A 143 -1.02 -17.14 5.57
C ARG A 143 -0.45 -16.21 4.51
N THR A 144 0.09 -15.08 4.95
CA THR A 144 0.51 -14.00 4.04
C THR A 144 1.95 -14.15 3.57
N LYS A 145 2.79 -14.85 4.34
CA LYS A 145 4.24 -15.08 4.15
C LYS A 145 5.13 -13.83 4.18
N ARG A 146 4.69 -12.75 3.55
CA ARG A 146 5.40 -11.47 3.35
C ARG A 146 4.49 -10.24 3.53
N GLY A 147 3.29 -10.47 4.03
CA GLY A 147 2.28 -9.45 4.30
C GLY A 147 2.39 -8.90 5.72
N GLY A 148 1.25 -8.62 6.35
CA GLY A 148 1.25 -8.12 7.72
C GLY A 148 -0.06 -7.47 8.13
N ALA A 149 0.02 -6.46 9.00
CA ALA A 149 -1.15 -5.79 9.53
C ALA A 149 -0.96 -4.28 9.75
N VAL A 150 -2.02 -3.53 9.52
CA VAL A 150 -2.19 -2.11 9.85
C VAL A 150 -3.41 -2.00 10.74
N ILE A 151 -3.19 -1.80 12.04
CA ILE A 151 -4.22 -1.78 13.06
C ILE A 151 -4.34 -0.36 13.60
N TRP A 152 -5.42 0.34 13.29
CA TRP A 152 -5.73 1.65 13.89
C TRP A 152 -6.29 1.48 15.31
N GLY A 153 -5.48 0.86 16.17
CA GLY A 153 -5.78 0.50 17.55
C GLY A 153 -4.63 -0.25 18.23
N GLY A 154 -4.95 -0.98 19.29
CA GLY A 154 -3.99 -1.71 20.11
C GLY A 154 -3.52 -3.03 19.52
N ILE A 155 -2.39 -3.52 20.02
CA ILE A 155 -1.95 -4.92 19.91
C ILE A 155 -1.56 -5.46 21.29
N ARG A 156 -1.47 -6.78 21.41
CA ARG A 156 -1.02 -7.49 22.61
C ARG A 156 0.24 -8.29 22.32
N ASP A 157 0.88 -8.79 23.38
CA ASP A 157 1.96 -9.78 23.31
C ASP A 157 3.14 -9.30 22.45
N LEU A 158 3.49 -8.00 22.54
CA LEU A 158 4.53 -7.40 21.69
C LEU A 158 5.84 -8.21 21.73
N GLN A 159 6.25 -8.70 22.90
CA GLN A 159 7.45 -9.54 23.05
C GLN A 159 7.41 -10.82 22.20
N GLN A 160 6.23 -11.36 21.92
CA GLN A 160 6.09 -12.49 20.99
C GLN A 160 6.02 -11.98 19.55
N VAL A 161 5.24 -10.93 19.29
CA VAL A 161 5.02 -10.38 17.94
C VAL A 161 6.32 -9.91 17.28
N VAL A 162 7.25 -9.31 18.04
CA VAL A 162 8.56 -8.87 17.51
C VAL A 162 9.45 -10.03 17.04
N ASN A 163 9.15 -11.26 17.43
CA ASN A 163 9.92 -12.44 17.03
C ASN A 163 9.27 -13.19 15.85
N ILE A 164 8.15 -12.70 15.34
CA ILE A 164 7.44 -13.33 14.21
C ILE A 164 8.07 -12.84 12.91
N GLU A 165 8.74 -13.76 12.21
CA GLU A 165 9.31 -13.46 10.90
C GLU A 165 8.24 -13.40 9.80
N GLY A 166 8.58 -12.78 8.66
CA GLY A 166 7.69 -12.73 7.50
C GLY A 166 6.53 -11.72 7.58
N ILE A 167 6.43 -10.93 8.66
CA ILE A 167 5.41 -9.87 8.78
C ILE A 167 6.00 -8.54 9.23
N ASN A 168 5.21 -7.48 9.05
CA ASN A 168 5.33 -6.25 9.81
C ASN A 168 3.95 -5.84 10.35
N VAL A 169 3.94 -5.07 11.44
CA VAL A 169 2.70 -4.60 12.07
C VAL A 169 2.83 -3.13 12.41
N TYR A 170 1.87 -2.35 11.94
CA TYR A 170 1.67 -0.94 12.24
C TYR A 170 0.49 -0.82 13.21
N TYR A 171 0.68 -0.14 14.34
CA TYR A 171 -0.29 -0.10 15.43
C TYR A 171 -0.24 1.19 16.23
N ARG A 172 -1.26 1.46 17.06
CA ARG A 172 -1.36 2.70 17.86
C ARG A 172 -0.78 2.55 19.27
N GLY A 173 -1.06 1.43 19.92
CA GLY A 173 -0.66 1.19 21.30
C GLY A 173 -0.56 -0.28 21.67
N ILE A 174 -0.13 -0.53 22.89
CA ILE A 174 0.00 -1.88 23.45
C ILE A 174 -0.78 -1.91 24.75
N ASP A 175 -1.52 -2.98 24.96
CA ASP A 175 -2.24 -3.21 26.20
C ASP A 175 -2.31 -4.73 26.47
N PRO A 176 -2.27 -5.20 27.74
CA PRO A 176 -2.36 -6.62 28.06
C PRO A 176 -3.79 -7.19 28.02
N THR A 177 -4.82 -6.35 27.92
CA THR A 177 -6.22 -6.81 27.83
C THR A 177 -6.47 -7.65 26.57
N PRO A 178 -7.42 -8.60 26.61
CA PRO A 178 -7.93 -9.21 25.38
C PRO A 178 -8.77 -8.20 24.59
N ILE A 179 -8.98 -8.49 23.29
CA ILE A 179 -9.96 -7.75 22.49
C ILE A 179 -11.35 -7.83 23.17
N GLY A 180 -12.01 -6.69 23.32
CA GLY A 180 -13.28 -6.60 24.03
C GLY A 180 -13.97 -5.26 23.75
N ASP A 181 -15.27 -5.23 23.99
CA ASP A 181 -16.12 -4.04 23.77
C ASP A 181 -16.02 -3.48 22.34
N VAL A 182 -15.95 -4.39 21.36
CA VAL A 182 -15.98 -4.09 19.93
C VAL A 182 -17.00 -4.95 19.19
N THR A 183 -17.53 -4.41 18.10
CA THR A 183 -18.38 -5.13 17.14
C THR A 183 -17.89 -4.85 15.72
N MET A 184 -17.72 -5.88 14.88
CA MET A 184 -17.38 -5.69 13.47
C MET A 184 -18.63 -5.35 12.67
N VAL A 185 -18.63 -4.21 12.00
CA VAL A 185 -19.75 -3.77 11.15
C VAL A 185 -19.44 -3.87 9.66
N GLY A 186 -18.20 -4.20 9.30
CA GLY A 186 -17.83 -4.37 7.90
C GLY A 186 -16.55 -5.15 7.73
N MET A 187 -16.52 -5.93 6.65
CA MET A 187 -15.40 -6.73 6.21
C MET A 187 -15.27 -6.59 4.70
N ASN A 188 -14.06 -6.27 4.21
CA ASN A 188 -13.79 -5.81 2.85
C ASN A 188 -14.67 -4.62 2.43
N VAL A 189 -14.72 -3.60 3.30
CA VAL A 189 -15.44 -2.33 3.10
C VAL A 189 -14.49 -1.13 3.17
N PRO A 190 -14.89 0.08 2.73
CA PRO A 190 -14.09 1.28 2.92
C PRO A 190 -13.75 1.49 4.39
N THR A 191 -12.47 1.64 4.71
CA THR A 191 -11.95 1.67 6.09
C THR A 191 -11.10 2.90 6.28
N ARG A 192 -11.42 3.69 7.30
CA ARG A 192 -10.65 4.89 7.66
C ARG A 192 -9.53 4.49 8.62
N ILE A 193 -8.32 4.93 8.31
CA ILE A 193 -7.13 4.70 9.13
C ILE A 193 -6.54 6.08 9.43
N GLY A 194 -6.86 6.60 10.61
CA GLY A 194 -6.53 7.99 10.98
C GLY A 194 -7.11 8.98 9.97
N LYS A 195 -6.23 9.66 9.23
CA LYS A 195 -6.55 10.64 8.18
C LYS A 195 -6.67 10.00 6.79
N ALA A 196 -6.27 8.74 6.65
CA ALA A 196 -6.29 8.03 5.38
C ALA A 196 -7.54 7.17 5.19
N ILE A 197 -7.83 6.83 3.93
CA ILE A 197 -8.83 5.85 3.56
C ILE A 197 -8.19 4.69 2.80
N CYS A 198 -8.55 3.47 3.18
CA CYS A 198 -8.18 2.23 2.54
C CYS A 198 -9.43 1.53 2.01
N MET A 199 -9.39 1.12 0.75
CA MET A 199 -10.41 0.29 0.12
C MET A 199 -9.95 -1.18 0.09
N PRO A 200 -10.87 -2.16 0.03
CA PRO A 200 -10.49 -3.56 -0.16
C PRO A 200 -9.70 -3.73 -1.46
N GLY A 201 -8.52 -4.34 -1.35
CA GLY A 201 -7.63 -4.61 -2.48
C GLY A 201 -6.63 -3.51 -2.82
N ASP A 202 -6.70 -2.34 -2.19
CA ASP A 202 -5.64 -1.32 -2.28
C ASP A 202 -4.28 -1.96 -1.98
N VAL A 203 -3.23 -1.51 -2.66
CA VAL A 203 -1.87 -1.91 -2.29
C VAL A 203 -1.43 -1.07 -1.11
N VAL A 204 -1.18 -1.74 0.01
CA VAL A 204 -0.62 -1.17 1.22
C VAL A 204 0.89 -1.14 1.06
N VAL A 205 1.50 0.04 1.21
CA VAL A 205 2.96 0.19 1.32
C VAL A 205 3.27 0.78 2.69
N GLY A 206 3.82 -0.06 3.58
CA GLY A 206 4.30 0.32 4.91
C GLY A 206 5.79 0.61 4.88
N THR A 207 6.16 1.78 5.39
CA THR A 207 7.53 2.30 5.48
C THR A 207 7.80 2.78 6.92
N PRO A 208 9.07 3.04 7.31
CA PRO A 208 9.37 3.63 8.62
C PRO A 208 8.62 4.95 8.90
N ALA A 209 8.23 5.69 7.86
CA ALA A 209 7.50 6.94 7.98
C ALA A 209 5.98 6.78 8.17
N GLY A 210 5.43 5.60 7.86
CA GLY A 210 4.00 5.35 7.91
C GLY A 210 3.50 4.43 6.79
N VAL A 211 2.19 4.45 6.57
CA VAL A 211 1.50 3.59 5.61
C VAL A 211 0.82 4.43 4.55
N ILE A 212 0.98 4.06 3.27
CA ILE A 212 0.25 4.63 2.14
C ILE A 212 -0.61 3.55 1.44
N PHE A 213 -1.83 3.92 1.05
CA PHE A 213 -2.81 3.07 0.38
C PHE A 213 -2.95 3.46 -1.09
N VAL A 214 -2.35 2.67 -1.97
CA VAL A 214 -2.33 2.87 -3.42
C VAL A 214 -3.54 2.18 -4.05
N PRO A 215 -4.47 2.90 -4.71
CA PRO A 215 -5.61 2.28 -5.38
C PRO A 215 -5.17 1.28 -6.46
N PRO A 216 -5.88 0.14 -6.65
CA PRO A 216 -5.45 -0.94 -7.53
C PRO A 216 -5.23 -0.50 -8.97
N HIS A 217 -6.11 0.35 -9.50
CA HIS A 217 -6.03 0.84 -10.87
C HIS A 217 -4.87 1.84 -11.09
N LEU A 218 -4.29 2.38 -10.01
CA LEU A 218 -3.10 3.23 -10.06
C LEU A 218 -1.81 2.48 -9.71
N ALA A 219 -1.89 1.20 -9.34
CA ALA A 219 -0.72 0.47 -8.83
C ALA A 219 0.41 0.40 -9.88
N GLU A 220 0.09 0.00 -11.11
CA GLU A 220 1.05 -0.04 -12.23
C GLU A 220 1.63 1.35 -12.52
N GLU A 221 0.78 2.38 -12.62
CA GLU A 221 1.23 3.75 -12.88
C GLU A 221 2.18 4.26 -11.80
N THR A 222 1.85 3.98 -10.54
CA THR A 222 2.64 4.42 -9.37
C THR A 222 4.04 3.81 -9.44
N VAL A 223 4.14 2.50 -9.63
CA VAL A 223 5.44 1.83 -9.65
C VAL A 223 6.25 2.15 -10.91
N VAL A 224 5.61 2.30 -12.08
CA VAL A 224 6.29 2.74 -13.31
C VAL A 224 6.86 4.14 -13.15
N ARG A 225 6.11 5.07 -12.54
CA ARG A 225 6.60 6.44 -12.29
C ARG A 225 7.75 6.46 -11.29
N ALA A 226 7.67 5.67 -10.23
CA ALA A 226 8.75 5.51 -9.26
C ALA A 226 10.03 5.01 -9.96
N GLU A 227 9.95 3.90 -10.70
CA GLU A 227 11.08 3.32 -11.43
C GLU A 227 11.68 4.30 -12.45
N LYS A 228 10.84 5.07 -13.15
CA LYS A 228 11.29 6.15 -14.03
C LYS A 228 12.07 7.23 -13.28
N SER A 229 11.63 7.60 -12.08
CA SER A 229 12.38 8.56 -11.24
C SER A 229 13.73 8.00 -10.84
N GLN A 230 13.75 6.77 -10.30
CA GLN A 230 14.97 6.10 -9.83
C GLN A 230 16.04 6.02 -10.91
N VAL A 231 15.71 5.53 -12.10
CA VAL A 231 16.69 5.37 -13.17
C VAL A 231 17.20 6.71 -13.71
N ARG A 232 16.36 7.75 -13.67
CA ARG A 232 16.79 9.12 -14.01
C ARG A 232 17.74 9.70 -12.98
N ASP A 233 17.53 9.41 -11.69
CA ASP A 233 18.45 9.81 -10.62
C ASP A 233 19.79 9.09 -10.75
N ILE A 234 19.78 7.78 -11.04
CA ILE A 234 20.99 6.99 -11.30
C ILE A 234 21.80 7.60 -12.46
N PHE A 235 21.15 7.86 -13.60
CA PHE A 235 21.78 8.56 -14.72
C PHE A 235 22.36 9.91 -14.28
N GLY A 236 21.57 10.67 -13.53
CA GLY A 236 21.96 12.00 -13.11
C GLY A 236 23.21 12.00 -12.23
N PHE A 237 23.31 11.06 -11.30
CA PHE A 237 24.50 10.89 -10.47
C PHE A 237 25.75 10.54 -11.30
N VAL A 238 25.61 9.69 -12.32
CA VAL A 238 26.70 9.37 -13.25
C VAL A 238 27.18 10.64 -13.95
N ARG A 239 26.26 11.39 -14.58
CA ARG A 239 26.62 12.58 -15.36
C ARG A 239 27.11 13.76 -14.53
N LEU A 240 26.65 13.89 -13.29
CA LEU A 240 27.17 14.88 -12.34
C LEU A 240 28.63 14.57 -11.96
N ARG A 241 28.97 13.30 -11.71
CA ARG A 241 30.36 12.89 -11.40
C ARG A 241 31.29 13.12 -12.58
N GLU A 242 30.81 12.87 -13.79
CA GLU A 242 31.52 13.12 -15.05
C GLU A 242 31.57 14.61 -15.43
N LYS A 243 30.84 15.47 -14.71
CA LYS A 243 30.73 16.92 -14.95
C LYS A 243 30.15 17.25 -16.34
N VAL A 244 29.31 16.38 -16.88
CA VAL A 244 28.61 16.59 -18.16
C VAL A 244 27.46 17.59 -18.00
N TYR A 245 26.74 17.50 -16.88
CA TYR A 245 25.63 18.39 -16.54
C TYR A 245 25.83 19.05 -15.18
N THR A 246 25.16 20.19 -15.00
CA THR A 246 25.02 20.86 -13.70
C THR A 246 23.84 20.27 -12.93
N THR A 247 23.81 20.48 -11.60
CA THR A 247 22.65 20.10 -10.77
C THR A 247 21.36 20.74 -11.26
N ALA A 248 21.40 22.01 -11.64
CA ALA A 248 20.23 22.73 -12.16
C ALA A 248 19.66 22.10 -13.44
N GLN A 249 20.49 21.56 -14.33
CA GLN A 249 20.03 20.87 -15.55
C GLN A 249 19.41 19.49 -15.24
N ILE A 250 19.93 18.81 -14.22
CA ILE A 250 19.44 17.49 -13.80
C ILE A 250 18.07 17.61 -13.14
N ASP A 251 17.90 18.64 -12.30
CA ASP A 251 16.67 18.87 -11.54
C ASP A 251 15.57 19.58 -12.36
N SER A 252 15.87 20.06 -13.57
CA SER A 252 14.90 20.73 -14.45
C SER A 252 14.16 19.76 -15.38
N GLU A 253 13.30 20.32 -16.24
CA GLU A 253 12.93 19.60 -17.46
C GLU A 253 14.17 19.40 -18.34
N TRP A 254 14.38 18.18 -18.81
CA TRP A 254 15.54 17.82 -19.63
C TRP A 254 15.33 18.26 -21.08
N SER A 255 16.39 18.79 -21.70
CA SER A 255 16.41 19.09 -23.13
C SER A 255 16.36 17.79 -23.95
N PHE A 256 16.06 17.93 -25.25
CA PHE A 256 16.06 16.78 -26.15
C PHE A 256 17.43 16.09 -26.22
N GLU A 257 18.52 16.86 -26.23
CA GLU A 257 19.90 16.34 -26.27
C GLU A 257 20.24 15.54 -25.00
N MET A 258 19.74 16.00 -23.85
CA MET A 258 19.91 15.30 -22.58
C MET A 258 19.09 14.01 -22.53
N TRP A 259 17.89 14.00 -23.13
CA TRP A 259 17.13 12.77 -23.33
C TRP A 259 17.85 11.78 -24.26
N GLU A 260 18.46 12.26 -25.35
CA GLU A 260 19.26 11.39 -26.22
C GLU A 260 20.48 10.80 -25.49
N ASP A 261 21.14 11.57 -24.63
CA ASP A 261 22.22 11.07 -23.78
C ASP A 261 21.72 10.03 -22.77
N PHE A 262 20.62 10.32 -22.10
CA PHE A 262 19.96 9.38 -21.20
C PHE A 262 19.62 8.07 -21.92
N MET A 263 19.03 8.12 -23.12
CA MET A 263 18.65 6.91 -23.86
C MET A 263 19.88 6.06 -24.26
N ARG A 264 20.96 6.69 -24.74
CA ARG A 264 22.22 5.98 -25.04
C ARG A 264 22.79 5.30 -23.79
N TRP A 265 22.78 6.00 -22.66
CA TRP A 265 23.21 5.45 -21.37
C TRP A 265 22.30 4.30 -20.92
N PHE A 266 20.97 4.50 -20.97
CA PHE A 266 19.95 3.55 -20.54
C PHE A 266 20.01 2.22 -21.30
N GLU A 267 20.29 2.26 -22.60
CA GLU A 267 20.44 1.06 -23.44
C GLU A 267 21.70 0.25 -23.12
N SER A 268 22.80 0.91 -22.72
CA SER A 268 24.13 0.29 -22.68
C SER A 268 24.68 0.06 -21.27
N ASP A 269 24.33 0.89 -20.30
CA ASP A 269 24.92 0.86 -18.95
C ASP A 269 24.32 -0.27 -18.09
N PRO A 270 25.14 -1.09 -17.41
CA PRO A 270 24.66 -2.13 -16.51
C PRO A 270 23.74 -1.63 -15.38
N ALA A 271 23.91 -0.40 -14.91
CA ALA A 271 23.09 0.17 -13.83
C ALA A 271 21.63 0.42 -14.26
N ALA A 272 21.36 0.54 -15.55
CA ALA A 272 20.01 0.68 -16.09
C ALA A 272 19.32 -0.66 -16.38
N ALA A 273 20.02 -1.80 -16.23
CA ALA A 273 19.57 -3.09 -16.74
C ALA A 273 18.19 -3.53 -16.21
N GLU A 274 17.91 -3.30 -14.92
CA GLU A 274 16.62 -3.67 -14.31
C GLU A 274 15.46 -2.76 -14.71
N TYR A 275 15.73 -1.63 -15.36
CA TYR A 275 14.74 -0.62 -15.75
C TYR A 275 14.40 -0.65 -17.24
N ARG A 276 15.05 -1.50 -18.04
CA ARG A 276 14.90 -1.55 -19.51
C ARG A 276 13.50 -1.93 -20.01
N HIS A 277 12.62 -2.39 -19.13
CA HIS A 277 11.20 -2.59 -19.46
C HIS A 277 10.42 -1.28 -19.56
N LEU A 278 10.97 -0.16 -19.09
CA LEU A 278 10.30 1.15 -19.14
C LEU A 278 10.27 1.73 -20.56
N ASN A 279 9.14 2.31 -20.93
CA ASN A 279 8.95 3.05 -22.18
C ASN A 279 9.09 4.57 -21.94
N TRP A 280 9.82 5.26 -22.81
CA TRP A 280 10.11 6.71 -22.74
C TRP A 280 9.59 7.52 -23.93
N ASP A 281 8.77 6.93 -24.81
CA ASP A 281 8.33 7.54 -26.07
C ASP A 281 7.61 8.86 -25.81
N LYS A 282 6.72 8.89 -24.81
CA LYS A 282 5.96 10.10 -24.45
C LYS A 282 6.88 11.24 -24.01
N GLU A 283 7.87 10.96 -23.15
CA GLU A 283 8.82 11.96 -22.68
C GLU A 283 9.71 12.48 -23.82
N LEU A 284 10.14 11.59 -24.71
CA LEU A 284 10.94 11.92 -25.90
C LEU A 284 10.16 12.78 -26.91
N GLU A 285 8.90 12.44 -27.18
CA GLU A 285 8.01 13.22 -28.05
C GLU A 285 7.78 14.63 -27.48
N GLN A 286 7.51 14.74 -26.17
CA GLN A 286 7.36 16.03 -25.51
C GLN A 286 8.64 16.88 -25.57
N ALA A 287 9.80 16.27 -25.36
CA ALA A 287 11.07 16.97 -25.46
C ALA A 287 11.36 17.43 -26.90
N ARG A 288 11.02 16.62 -27.91
CA ARG A 288 11.15 16.96 -29.32
C ARG A 288 10.26 18.14 -29.70
N ALA A 289 8.99 18.10 -29.31
CA ALA A 289 8.04 19.19 -29.58
C ALA A 289 8.54 20.53 -28.99
N ARG A 290 9.00 20.53 -27.73
CA ARG A 290 9.55 21.74 -27.08
C ARG A 290 10.80 22.29 -27.78
N ARG A 291 11.67 21.41 -28.27
CA ARG A 291 12.85 21.83 -29.04
C ARG A 291 12.44 22.59 -30.30
N ASP A 292 11.38 22.14 -30.94
CA ASP A 292 10.87 22.73 -32.19
C ASP A 292 10.06 24.02 -31.93
N GLU A 293 9.55 24.24 -30.70
CA GLU A 293 8.77 25.43 -30.28
C GLU A 293 9.63 26.61 -29.74
N GLY A 294 10.90 26.40 -29.37
CA GLY A 294 11.76 27.42 -28.75
C GLY A 294 11.54 27.57 -27.22
N PRO A 295 12.40 28.32 -26.49
CA PRO A 295 12.49 28.20 -25.03
C PRO A 295 11.21 28.66 -24.30
N SER A 296 10.58 27.72 -23.58
CA SER A 296 9.49 27.97 -22.62
C SER A 296 10.02 27.88 -21.19
N SER A 297 9.71 28.89 -20.37
CA SER A 297 10.12 29.02 -18.98
C SER A 297 9.09 28.37 -18.03
N SER A 298 9.14 27.05 -17.86
CA SER A 298 8.38 26.38 -16.77
C SER A 298 9.27 25.49 -15.93
N VAL A 299 9.33 25.82 -14.64
CA VAL A 299 9.96 25.02 -13.58
C VAL A 299 8.98 23.92 -13.16
N ARG A 300 9.48 22.69 -12.99
CA ARG A 300 8.67 21.55 -12.50
C ARG A 300 8.18 21.80 -11.07
N MET A 301 6.90 21.52 -10.81
CA MET A 301 6.37 21.19 -9.48
C MET A 301 6.28 19.67 -9.32
#